data_AF-A0A6D0IJY8-F1
#
_entry.id   AF-A0A6D0IJY8-F1
#
_cell.length_a   1.000
_cell.length_b   1.000
_cell.length_c   1.000
_cell.angle_alpha   90.00
_cell.angle_beta   90.00
_cell.angle_gamma   90.00
#
_symmetry.space_group_name_H-M   'P 1'
#
loop_
_entity.id
_entity.type
_entity.pdbx_description
1 polymer ?
#
loop_
_entity_poly.entity_id
_entity_poly.type
_entity_poly.pdbx_seq_one_letter_code
_entity_poly.pdbx_strand_id
1 'polypeptide(L)'
;MALLEICCYSMECALTAQQNGADRLELCAAPKEGGLTPSLGVLKSVRQRVTIPVHPIIRPRGGDFCYSDGEFAAILEDVRTVR
;
A
#
# COMPACT_ATOMS: atom_id res chain seq x y z
N MET A 1 -14.55 -0.13 20.65
CA MET A 1 -14.91 0.09 19.23
C MET A 1 -13.98 -0.74 18.37
N ALA A 2 -14.41 -1.10 17.16
CA ALA A 2 -13.56 -1.78 16.19
C ALA A 2 -12.63 -0.77 15.49
N LEU A 3 -11.49 -1.26 14.98
CA LEU A 3 -10.53 -0.47 14.19
C LEU A 3 -10.99 -0.43 12.73
N LEU A 4 -11.06 0.77 12.14
CA LEU A 4 -11.42 0.99 10.75
C LEU A 4 -10.17 1.20 9.87
N GLU A 5 -9.96 0.29 8.91
CA GLU A 5 -8.92 0.41 7.89
C GLU A 5 -9.52 0.82 6.54
N ILE A 6 -8.84 1.73 5.82
CA ILE A 6 -9.27 2.19 4.50
C ILE A 6 -8.20 1.87 3.44
N CYS A 7 -8.63 1.21 2.36
CA CYS A 7 -7.79 0.96 1.19
C CYS A 7 -7.69 2.24 0.33
N CYS A 8 -6.47 2.70 0.09
CA CYS A 8 -6.18 3.94 -0.61
C CYS A 8 -5.24 3.73 -1.80
N TYR A 9 -5.56 4.37 -2.93
CA TYR A 9 -4.79 4.23 -4.18
C TYR A 9 -3.93 5.45 -4.53
N SER A 10 -3.89 6.46 -3.66
CA SER A 10 -3.10 7.67 -3.83
C SER A 10 -2.81 8.33 -2.48
N MET A 11 -1.84 9.26 -2.47
CA MET A 11 -1.55 10.06 -1.27
C MET A 11 -2.74 10.93 -0.84
N GLU A 12 -3.47 11.51 -1.80
CA GLU A 12 -4.65 12.35 -1.50
C GLU A 12 -5.78 11.52 -0.86
N CYS A 13 -6.01 10.30 -1.36
CA CYS A 13 -6.96 9.37 -0.77
C CYS A 13 -6.55 9.00 0.68
N ALA A 14 -5.27 8.72 0.89
CA ALA A 14 -4.72 8.42 2.21
C ALA A 14 -4.89 9.58 3.20
N LEU A 15 -4.61 10.80 2.76
CA LEU A 15 -4.78 12.01 3.59
C LEU A 15 -6.26 12.26 3.91
N THR A 16 -7.14 12.06 2.94
CA THR A 16 -8.59 12.19 3.11
C THR A 16 -9.11 11.18 4.14
N ALA A 17 -8.70 9.91 4.04
CA ALA A 17 -9.10 8.87 4.98
C ALA A 17 -8.66 9.20 6.41
N GLN A 18 -7.42 9.67 6.60
CA GLN A 18 -6.95 10.14 7.90
C GLN A 18 -7.80 11.29 8.46
N GLN A 19 -8.08 12.31 7.63
CA GLN A 19 -8.87 13.48 8.05
C GLN A 19 -10.31 13.14 8.43
N ASN A 20 -10.83 12.00 7.96
CA ASN A 20 -12.19 11.52 8.21
C ASN A 20 -12.25 10.38 9.25
N GLY A 21 -11.18 10.16 10.00
CA GLY A 21 -11.21 9.27 11.17
C GLY A 21 -10.91 7.79 10.86
N ALA A 22 -10.19 7.50 9.77
CA ALA A 22 -9.59 6.18 9.60
C ALA A 22 -8.54 5.94 10.69
N ASP A 23 -8.54 4.73 11.26
CA ASP A 23 -7.53 4.34 12.25
C ASP A 23 -6.25 3.84 11.58
N ARG A 24 -6.35 3.30 10.36
CA ARG A 24 -5.25 2.74 9.57
C ARG A 24 -5.54 2.80 8.08
N LEU A 25 -4.48 2.76 7.26
CA LEU A 25 -4.59 2.68 5.81
C LEU A 25 -3.91 1.43 5.25
N GLU A 26 -4.51 0.85 4.22
CA GLU A 26 -3.82 -0.03 3.27
C GLU A 26 -3.48 0.80 2.02
N LEU A 27 -2.21 0.89 1.65
CA LEU A 27 -1.77 1.69 0.50
C LEU A 27 -1.50 0.79 -0.72
N CYS A 28 -2.22 1.05 -1.81
CA CYS A 28 -2.23 0.23 -3.01
C CYS A 28 -1.98 1.06 -4.28
N ALA A 29 -1.67 0.39 -5.38
CA ALA A 29 -1.73 0.91 -6.73
C ALA A 29 -2.61 0.03 -7.62
N ALA A 30 -2.90 0.47 -8.84
CA ALA A 30 -3.62 -0.29 -9.88
C ALA A 30 -4.95 -0.93 -9.40
N PRO A 31 -6.02 -0.13 -9.18
CA PRO A 31 -7.29 -0.63 -8.65
C PRO A 31 -7.96 -1.70 -9.53
N LYS A 32 -7.73 -1.66 -10.86
CA LYS A 32 -8.26 -2.67 -11.78
C LYS A 32 -7.67 -4.07 -11.56
N GLU A 33 -6.50 -4.16 -10.92
CA GLU A 33 -5.81 -5.42 -10.60
C GLU A 33 -6.10 -5.90 -9.17
N GLY A 34 -6.95 -5.19 -8.43
CA GLY A 34 -7.26 -5.49 -7.03
C GLY A 34 -6.17 -5.07 -6.04
N GLY A 35 -5.25 -4.18 -6.43
CA GLY A 35 -4.16 -3.69 -5.59
C GLY A 35 -2.80 -4.30 -5.93
N LEU A 36 -1.83 -3.45 -6.24
CA LEU A 36 -0.42 -3.77 -6.49
C LEU A 36 0.51 -2.91 -5.61
N THR A 37 1.78 -3.31 -5.51
CA THR A 37 2.81 -2.56 -4.81
C THR A 37 2.86 -1.10 -5.31
N PRO A 38 2.67 -0.10 -4.43
CA PRO A 38 2.81 1.30 -4.80
C PRO A 38 4.25 1.64 -5.21
N SER A 39 4.41 2.62 -6.10
CA SER A 39 5.75 3.08 -6.47
C SER A 39 6.45 3.75 -5.28
N LEU A 40 7.79 3.71 -5.27
CA LEU A 40 8.61 4.33 -4.22
C LEU A 40 8.31 5.83 -4.03
N GLY A 41 7.94 6.54 -5.10
CA GLY A 41 7.54 7.95 -5.03
C GLY A 41 6.26 8.14 -4.20
N VAL A 42 5.27 7.27 -4.37
CA VAL A 42 4.03 7.29 -3.59
C VAL A 42 4.31 6.92 -2.13
N LEU A 43 5.12 5.88 -1.88
CA LEU A 43 5.52 5.48 -0.53
C LEU A 43 6.16 6.64 0.25
N LYS A 44 7.16 7.30 -0.36
CA LYS A 44 7.83 8.47 0.26
C LYS A 44 6.86 9.63 0.50
N SER A 45 5.98 9.91 -0.47
CA SER A 45 4.99 10.99 -0.37
C SER A 45 4.01 10.76 0.77
N VAL A 46 3.48 9.54 0.90
CA VAL A 46 2.57 9.16 2.00
C VAL A 46 3.29 9.21 3.34
N ARG A 47 4.52 8.69 3.42
CA ARG A 47 5.30 8.68 4.67
C ARG A 47 5.56 10.08 5.24
N GLN A 48 5.63 11.10 4.39
CA GLN A 48 5.84 12.50 4.78
C GLN A 48 4.54 13.21 5.19
N ARG A 49 3.36 12.73 4.78
CA ARG A 49 2.10 13.50 4.86
C ARG A 49 1.03 12.83 5.72
N VAL A 50 1.10 11.51 5.90
CA VAL A 50 0.17 10.71 6.69
C VAL A 50 0.84 10.28 7.99
N THR A 51 0.14 10.44 9.10
CA THR A 51 0.62 10.18 10.46
C THR A 51 0.01 8.93 11.09
N ILE A 52 -1.19 8.51 10.66
CA ILE A 52 -1.77 7.22 11.08
C ILE A 52 -0.99 6.05 10.47
N PRO A 53 -1.07 4.83 11.06
CA PRO A 53 -0.42 3.66 10.49
C PRO A 53 -0.81 3.43 9.02
N VAL A 54 0.20 3.13 8.19
CA VAL A 54 0.03 2.83 6.77
C VAL A 54 0.71 1.50 6.48
N HIS A 55 -0.05 0.57 5.89
CA HIS A 55 0.44 -0.73 5.44
C HIS A 55 0.40 -0.78 3.90
N PRO A 56 1.53 -0.56 3.21
CA PRO A 56 1.58 -0.79 1.77
C PRO A 56 1.38 -2.28 1.44
N ILE A 57 0.56 -2.58 0.45
CA ILE A 57 0.49 -3.94 -0.11
C ILE A 57 1.80 -4.25 -0.85
N ILE A 58 2.28 -5.49 -0.76
CA ILE A 58 3.41 -5.99 -1.54
C ILE A 58 2.90 -7.07 -2.49
N ARG A 59 2.62 -6.67 -3.73
CA ARG A 59 2.03 -7.52 -4.76
C ARG A 59 2.49 -7.08 -6.15
N PRO A 60 3.33 -7.87 -6.84
CA PRO A 60 3.98 -7.42 -8.07
C PRO A 60 3.05 -7.46 -9.29
N ARG A 61 1.99 -8.28 -9.29
CA ARG A 61 1.02 -8.39 -10.39
C ARG A 61 -0.37 -8.82 -9.92
N GLY A 62 -1.35 -8.64 -10.81
CA GLY A 62 -2.71 -9.17 -10.67
C GLY A 62 -2.78 -10.69 -10.83
N GLY A 63 -4.01 -11.23 -10.76
CA GLY A 63 -4.25 -12.67 -10.87
C GLY A 63 -3.92 -13.44 -9.60
N ASP A 64 -3.32 -14.63 -9.77
CA ASP A 64 -2.98 -15.54 -8.67
C ASP A 64 -1.86 -15.01 -7.75
N PHE A 65 -1.57 -15.80 -6.71
CA PHE A 65 -0.51 -15.57 -5.73
C PHE A 65 0.62 -16.62 -5.83
N CYS A 66 0.72 -17.31 -6.97
CA CYS A 66 1.73 -18.32 -7.24
C CYS A 66 2.90 -17.66 -7.97
N TYR A 67 3.78 -17.02 -7.21
CA TYR A 67 4.86 -16.21 -7.77
C TYR A 67 6.03 -17.05 -8.29
N SER A 68 6.60 -16.61 -9.39
CA SER A 68 7.91 -17.07 -9.86
C SER A 68 9.05 -16.57 -8.97
N ASP A 69 10.23 -17.17 -9.09
CA ASP A 69 11.40 -16.76 -8.31
C ASP A 69 11.78 -15.28 -8.54
N GLY A 70 11.62 -14.78 -9.78
CA GLY A 70 11.89 -13.38 -10.10
C GLY A 70 10.90 -12.42 -9.45
N GLU A 71 9.61 -12.77 -9.43
CA GLU A 71 8.58 -12.00 -8.74
C GLU A 71 8.78 -12.03 -7.23
N PHE A 72 9.16 -13.19 -6.68
CA PHE A 72 9.44 -13.33 -5.26
C PHE A 72 10.69 -12.55 -4.84
N ALA A 73 11.71 -12.48 -5.69
CA ALA A 73 12.88 -11.63 -5.45
C ALA A 73 12.50 -10.14 -5.36
N ALA A 74 11.61 -9.67 -6.24
CA ALA A 74 11.06 -8.31 -6.18
C ALA A 74 10.26 -8.08 -4.89
N ILE A 75 9.38 -9.02 -4.51
CA ILE A 75 8.61 -8.97 -3.25
C ILE A 75 9.54 -8.81 -2.05
N LEU A 76 10.63 -9.60 -1.98
CA LEU A 76 11.58 -9.51 -0.86
C LEU A 76 12.26 -8.15 -0.78
N GLU A 77 12.56 -7.52 -1.92
CA GLU A 77 13.14 -6.18 -1.95
C GLU A 77 12.12 -5.10 -1.58
N ASP A 78 10.88 -5.21 -2.05
CA ASP A 78 9.81 -4.29 -1.67
C ASP A 78 9.50 -4.38 -0.16
N VAL A 79 9.53 -5.57 0.44
CA VAL A 79 9.41 -5.74 1.90
C VAL A 79 10.57 -5.05 2.64
N ARG A 80 11.81 -5.18 2.15
CA ARG A 80 12.97 -4.50 2.75
C ARG A 80 12.87 -2.99 2.63
N THR A 81 12.30 -2.50 1.53
CA THR A 81 12.12 -1.07 1.24
C THR A 81 11.05 -0.43 2.13
N VAL A 82 9.98 -1.18 2.47
CA VAL A 82 8.84 -0.68 3.24
C VAL A 82 9.06 -0.72 4.76
N ARG A 83 9.95 -1.60 5.24
CA ARG A 83 10.28 -1.76 6.66
C ARG A 83 10.92 -0.50 7.26
#